data_AF-A0A267DQQ3-F1
#
_entry.id   AF-A0A267DQQ3-F1
#
_cell.length_a   1.000
_cell.length_b   1.000
_cell.length_c   1.000
_cell.angle_alpha   90.00
_cell.angle_beta   90.00
_cell.angle_gamma   90.00
#
_symmetry.space_group_name_H-M   'P 1'
#
loop_
_entity.id
_entity.type
_entity.pdbx_description
1 polymer ?
#
loop_
_entity_poly.entity_id
_entity_poly.type
_entity_poly.pdbx_seq_one_letter_code
_entity_poly.pdbx_strand_id
1 'polypeptide(L)'
;MRFLLLLITACGAFAAVARQPAVELPELSQAPIRIGSFNIQVFGVTKMSKPHVVNILLKTLERYDLVFIMEIRDATGRAIVSLLDQLNNRVGAGRRYAMAISDRLGRTSSKEQYAFFYRESIFSLAGTYQYDDPQDLFERPPYGALFHVRGALKVTTFGVLGLHTSPRDVVVELEALHSVQRAARNAWQNENVLIVGDFNADCTYLNRREKNELQLVRDQSLTWLINSCMETTMVRTTCLYDHIVATGSKLMTAIDVESADVFRFDSAFRLNNTVAEEVSDHYPVELLITGKMTDPAKLLWLGQSLEVSQSLDPAGLQSLHRMRELEGRPPSPQLNGGFRTSGYLDSDGGGGLRLATAVRDGVKAAAADVGLAVSEFRAAFPGVLRPETAALLAELAARHLPWESPPPLPGYGDSVADNPLRLTIGCSLAEAECTARLSVVFRAVN
;
A
#
# COMPACT_ATOMS: atom_id res chain seq x y z
N MET A 1 -15.23 55.94 53.37
CA MET A 1 -14.33 56.01 52.20
C MET A 1 -14.14 54.57 51.70
N ARG A 2 -14.69 54.23 50.51
CA ARG A 2 -14.34 53.11 49.60
C ARG A 2 -14.33 51.66 50.18
N PHE A 3 -14.88 50.60 49.58
CA PHE A 3 -15.42 50.31 48.24
C PHE A 3 -16.42 49.14 48.35
N LEU A 4 -17.37 49.13 47.43
CA LEU A 4 -18.40 48.12 47.15
C LEU A 4 -17.75 46.82 46.64
N LEU A 5 -18.14 45.64 47.18
CA LEU A 5 -17.87 44.34 46.54
C LEU A 5 -19.21 43.60 46.36
N LEU A 6 -19.63 43.48 45.11
CA LEU A 6 -20.78 42.69 44.67
C LEU A 6 -20.37 41.20 44.66
N LEU A 7 -21.04 40.37 45.44
CA LEU A 7 -20.92 38.90 45.36
C LEU A 7 -22.20 38.36 44.72
N ILE A 8 -22.10 37.94 43.46
CA ILE A 8 -23.15 37.24 42.72
C ILE A 8 -23.09 35.77 43.16
N THR A 9 -24.09 35.32 43.91
CA THR A 9 -24.34 33.90 44.19
C THR A 9 -25.08 33.27 43.01
N ALA A 10 -24.41 32.47 42.20
CA ALA A 10 -25.04 31.60 41.21
C ALA A 10 -25.21 30.19 41.79
N CYS A 11 -26.48 29.77 41.92
CA CYS A 11 -26.90 28.43 42.28
C CYS A 11 -26.65 27.50 41.08
N GLY A 12 -25.68 26.58 41.18
CA GLY A 12 -25.40 25.57 40.16
C GLY A 12 -26.03 24.23 40.54
N ALA A 13 -27.07 23.83 39.83
CA ALA A 13 -27.61 22.48 39.88
C ALA A 13 -26.61 21.51 39.22
N PHE A 14 -26.09 20.54 39.99
CA PHE A 14 -25.34 19.42 39.43
C PHE A 14 -26.33 18.42 38.80
N ALA A 15 -26.43 18.43 37.48
CA ALA A 15 -26.99 17.29 36.75
C ALA A 15 -25.95 16.17 36.75
N ALA A 16 -26.31 15.01 37.30
CA ALA A 16 -25.50 13.80 37.20
C ALA A 16 -25.43 13.38 35.72
N VAL A 17 -24.24 13.50 35.11
CA VAL A 17 -23.97 12.93 33.80
C VAL A 17 -23.90 11.42 33.97
N ALA A 18 -24.91 10.71 33.46
CA ALA A 18 -24.86 9.26 33.32
C ALA A 18 -23.66 8.91 32.42
N ARG A 19 -22.72 8.10 32.92
CA ARG A 19 -21.68 7.50 32.08
C ARG A 19 -22.38 6.63 31.03
N GLN A 20 -22.20 6.99 29.76
CA GLN A 20 -22.59 6.12 28.66
C GLN A 20 -21.79 4.80 28.75
N PRO A 21 -22.40 3.64 28.43
CA PRO A 21 -21.66 2.40 28.34
C PRO A 21 -20.58 2.52 27.26
N ALA A 22 -19.38 1.98 27.53
CA ALA A 22 -18.29 1.95 26.57
C ALA A 22 -18.76 1.22 25.30
N VAL A 23 -18.62 1.85 24.14
CA VAL A 23 -18.91 1.25 22.84
C VAL A 23 -17.80 0.23 22.55
N GLU A 24 -18.14 -1.06 22.50
CA GLU A 24 -17.21 -2.11 22.03
C GLU A 24 -16.94 -1.92 20.54
N LEU A 25 -15.67 -1.62 20.20
CA LEU A 25 -15.18 -1.45 18.84
C LEU A 25 -15.31 -2.77 18.04
N PRO A 26 -15.42 -2.71 16.70
CA PRO A 26 -15.39 -3.90 15.85
C PRO A 26 -14.00 -4.52 15.92
N GLU A 27 -13.86 -5.75 16.38
CA GLU A 27 -12.61 -6.48 16.28
C GLU A 27 -12.49 -7.09 14.88
N LEU A 28 -11.49 -6.65 14.10
CA LEU A 28 -10.95 -7.55 13.07
C LEU A 28 -10.54 -8.83 13.78
N SER A 29 -10.91 -9.99 13.22
CA SER A 29 -10.41 -11.27 13.74
C SER A 29 -8.88 -11.35 13.77
N GLN A 30 -8.20 -10.48 13.00
CA GLN A 30 -6.76 -10.27 12.96
C GLN A 30 -6.41 -8.91 12.34
N ALA A 31 -5.38 -8.24 12.86
CA ALA A 31 -4.86 -7.00 12.26
C ALA A 31 -4.39 -7.21 10.80
N PRO A 32 -4.47 -6.19 9.93
CA PRO A 32 -3.95 -6.28 8.56
C PRO A 32 -2.46 -6.62 8.55
N ILE A 33 -2.06 -7.43 7.58
CA ILE A 33 -0.68 -7.87 7.38
C ILE A 33 -0.01 -6.97 6.37
N ARG A 34 1.17 -6.45 6.68
CA ARG A 34 1.95 -5.64 5.74
C ARG A 34 2.99 -6.49 5.02
N ILE A 35 2.95 -6.45 3.69
CA ILE A 35 3.91 -7.10 2.80
C ILE A 35 4.79 -6.04 2.16
N GLY A 36 6.09 -6.29 2.04
CA GLY A 36 7.04 -5.38 1.39
C GLY A 36 7.99 -6.07 0.41
N SER A 37 8.60 -5.29 -0.47
CA SER A 37 9.72 -5.70 -1.32
C SER A 37 10.75 -4.58 -1.37
N PHE A 38 12.03 -4.90 -1.15
CA PHE A 38 13.07 -3.90 -0.98
C PHE A 38 14.42 -4.31 -1.59
N ASN A 39 14.88 -3.55 -2.60
CA ASN A 39 16.27 -3.58 -3.03
C ASN A 39 17.10 -2.73 -2.05
N ILE A 40 18.04 -3.35 -1.33
CA ILE A 40 18.88 -2.67 -0.32
C ILE A 40 20.21 -2.14 -0.92
N GLN A 41 20.43 -2.38 -2.22
CA GLN A 41 21.59 -1.94 -2.99
C GLN A 41 22.93 -2.43 -2.40
N VAL A 42 23.52 -3.46 -3.00
CA VAL A 42 24.82 -4.01 -2.57
C VAL A 42 24.84 -4.30 -1.05
N PHE A 43 23.82 -5.01 -0.56
CA PHE A 43 23.73 -5.37 0.85
C PHE A 43 24.80 -6.40 1.21
N GLY A 44 25.63 -6.10 2.22
CA GLY A 44 26.68 -7.00 2.66
C GLY A 44 27.45 -6.46 3.86
N VAL A 45 28.62 -7.04 4.12
CA VAL A 45 29.44 -6.76 5.33
C VAL A 45 29.76 -5.27 5.48
N THR A 46 30.14 -4.58 4.40
CA THR A 46 30.44 -3.15 4.41
C THR A 46 29.24 -2.28 4.76
N LYS A 47 28.03 -2.65 4.33
CA LYS A 47 26.81 -1.92 4.69
C LYS A 47 26.44 -2.19 6.15
N MET A 48 26.60 -3.44 6.61
CA MET A 48 26.39 -3.83 8.01
C MET A 48 27.41 -3.23 8.98
N SER A 49 28.58 -2.77 8.52
CA SER A 49 29.55 -2.07 9.37
C SER A 49 29.22 -0.58 9.59
N LYS A 50 28.12 -0.07 9.04
CA LYS A 50 27.66 1.32 9.20
C LYS A 50 26.47 1.37 10.15
N PRO A 51 26.66 1.68 11.45
CA PRO A 51 25.58 1.58 12.44
C PRO A 51 24.36 2.44 12.14
N HIS A 52 24.56 3.63 11.54
CA HIS A 52 23.46 4.52 11.14
C HIS A 52 22.60 3.91 10.02
N VAL A 53 23.23 3.31 9.00
CA VAL A 53 22.53 2.59 7.92
C VAL A 53 21.77 1.41 8.48
N VAL A 54 22.42 0.58 9.31
CA VAL A 54 21.78 -0.59 9.92
C VAL A 54 20.57 -0.19 10.74
N ASN A 55 20.65 0.86 11.55
CA ASN A 55 19.51 1.34 12.33
C ASN A 55 18.32 1.77 11.45
N ILE A 56 18.58 2.40 10.29
CA ILE A 56 17.53 2.76 9.33
C ILE A 56 16.92 1.50 8.69
N LEU A 57 17.76 0.56 8.24
CA LEU A 57 17.30 -0.71 7.68
C LEU A 57 16.42 -1.48 8.69
N LEU A 58 16.83 -1.55 9.95
CA LEU A 58 16.05 -2.20 11.00
C LEU A 58 14.70 -1.53 11.22
N LYS A 59 14.64 -0.19 11.30
CA LYS A 59 13.38 0.56 11.42
C LYS A 59 12.48 0.37 10.20
N THR A 60 13.05 0.31 9.00
CA THR A 60 12.31 0.03 7.76
C THR A 60 11.73 -1.37 7.78
N LEU A 61 12.55 -2.39 8.05
CA LEU A 61 12.15 -3.80 8.00
C LEU A 61 11.16 -4.19 9.10
N GLU A 62 11.24 -3.57 10.28
CA GLU A 62 10.34 -3.80 11.40
C GLU A 62 8.87 -3.50 11.07
N ARG A 63 8.60 -2.68 10.05
CA ARG A 63 7.26 -2.35 9.54
C ARG A 63 6.53 -3.53 8.90
N TYR A 64 7.27 -4.48 8.34
CA TYR A 64 6.72 -5.54 7.51
C TYR A 64 6.46 -6.80 8.31
N ASP A 65 5.40 -7.51 7.97
CA ASP A 65 5.14 -8.86 8.48
C ASP A 65 5.77 -9.93 7.58
N LEU A 66 5.91 -9.62 6.29
CA LEU A 66 6.69 -10.37 5.31
C LEU A 66 7.36 -9.36 4.37
N VAL A 67 8.66 -9.50 4.14
CA VAL A 67 9.41 -8.63 3.22
C VAL A 67 10.37 -9.44 2.35
N PHE A 68 10.35 -9.17 1.05
CA PHE A 68 11.32 -9.67 0.09
C PHE A 68 12.50 -8.70 0.00
N ILE A 69 13.73 -9.22 0.14
CA ILE A 69 14.97 -8.45 0.16
C ILE A 69 15.84 -8.88 -1.00
N MET A 70 16.34 -7.91 -1.76
CA MET A 70 17.19 -8.10 -2.95
C MET A 70 18.59 -7.52 -2.76
N GLU A 71 19.48 -7.82 -3.72
CA GLU A 71 20.87 -7.38 -3.77
C GLU A 71 21.74 -7.80 -2.57
N ILE A 72 21.50 -8.99 -2.02
CA ILE A 72 22.36 -9.54 -0.96
C ILE A 72 23.68 -10.02 -1.60
N ARG A 73 24.72 -9.18 -1.53
CA ARG A 73 26.07 -9.41 -2.07
C ARG A 73 27.07 -9.70 -0.96
N ASP A 74 26.85 -10.80 -0.22
CA ASP A 74 27.77 -11.27 0.82
C ASP A 74 28.09 -12.77 0.65
N ALA A 75 29.28 -13.08 0.13
CA ALA A 75 29.74 -14.45 -0.03
C ALA A 75 29.96 -15.19 1.30
N THR A 76 30.08 -14.47 2.43
CA THR A 76 30.23 -15.09 3.75
C THR A 76 28.90 -15.52 4.37
N GLY A 77 27.77 -15.00 3.86
CA GLY A 77 26.42 -15.25 4.39
C GLY A 77 26.16 -14.65 5.78
N ARG A 78 27.09 -13.87 6.34
CA ARG A 78 27.00 -13.37 7.72
C ARG A 78 26.17 -12.09 7.86
N ALA A 79 26.18 -11.24 6.84
CA ALA A 79 25.53 -9.93 6.90
C ALA A 79 24.01 -10.06 7.07
N ILE A 80 23.38 -10.94 6.29
CA ILE A 80 21.92 -11.12 6.33
C ILE A 80 21.46 -11.79 7.62
N VAL A 81 22.23 -12.76 8.13
CA VAL A 81 21.99 -13.39 9.44
C VAL A 81 22.12 -12.37 10.56
N SER A 82 23.17 -11.55 10.53
CA SER A 82 23.35 -10.47 11.52
C SER A 82 22.24 -9.44 11.48
N LEU A 83 21.73 -9.09 10.29
CA LEU A 83 20.58 -8.20 10.16
C LEU A 83 19.31 -8.80 10.77
N LEU A 84 19.04 -10.09 10.50
CA LEU A 84 17.91 -10.81 11.10
C LEU A 84 18.01 -10.86 12.62
N ASP A 85 19.18 -11.18 13.16
CA ASP A 85 19.42 -11.24 14.60
C ASP A 85 19.21 -9.88 15.26
N GLN A 86 19.73 -8.81 14.66
CA GLN A 86 19.53 -7.44 15.15
C GLN A 86 18.07 -7.02 15.07
N LEU A 87 17.34 -7.42 14.01
CA LEU A 87 15.89 -7.17 13.89
C LEU A 87 15.13 -7.91 15.00
N ASN A 88 15.46 -9.18 15.22
CA ASN A 88 14.89 -10.02 16.27
C ASN A 88 15.20 -9.56 17.69
N ASN A 89 16.32 -8.86 17.91
CA ASN A 89 16.65 -8.26 19.20
C ASN A 89 15.85 -6.97 19.49
N ARG A 90 15.34 -6.31 18.44
CA ARG A 90 14.48 -5.12 18.58
C ARG A 90 13.03 -5.48 18.85
N VAL A 91 12.56 -6.59 18.27
CA VAL A 91 11.18 -7.04 18.43
C VAL A 91 11.05 -8.04 19.58
N GLY A 92 9.95 -7.98 20.32
CA GLY A 92 9.68 -8.95 21.39
C GLY A 92 9.50 -10.38 20.87
N ALA A 93 9.62 -11.38 21.76
CA ALA A 93 9.58 -12.81 21.41
C ALA A 93 8.34 -13.23 20.57
N GLY A 94 7.18 -12.58 20.76
CA GLY A 94 5.95 -12.85 19.99
C GLY A 94 5.91 -12.27 18.57
N ARG A 95 6.95 -11.52 18.16
CA ARG A 95 7.02 -10.80 16.87
C ARG A 95 8.26 -11.17 16.05
N ARG A 96 8.95 -12.25 16.43
CA ARG A 96 10.19 -12.71 15.80
C ARG A 96 9.98 -13.03 14.32
N TYR A 97 11.03 -12.74 13.56
CA TYR A 97 11.18 -13.06 12.16
C TYR A 97 11.98 -14.34 11.98
N ALA A 98 11.54 -15.16 11.03
CA ALA A 98 12.35 -16.18 10.39
C ALA A 98 12.77 -15.71 9.00
N MET A 99 13.68 -16.48 8.38
CA MET A 99 14.25 -16.19 7.07
C MET A 99 14.17 -17.40 6.14
N ALA A 100 13.77 -17.16 4.89
CA ALA A 100 14.00 -18.08 3.78
C ALA A 100 14.93 -17.40 2.77
N ILE A 101 16.05 -18.01 2.41
CA ILE A 101 17.10 -17.40 1.59
C ILE A 101 17.37 -18.25 0.34
N SER A 102 17.59 -17.60 -0.80
CA SER A 102 17.90 -18.26 -2.07
C SER A 102 19.36 -18.72 -2.15
N ASP A 103 19.65 -19.48 -3.21
CA ASP A 103 21.02 -19.70 -3.68
C ASP A 103 21.70 -18.38 -4.08
N ARG A 104 23.02 -18.45 -4.28
CA ARG A 104 23.81 -17.34 -4.86
C ARG A 104 23.64 -17.32 -6.38
N LEU A 105 22.90 -16.33 -6.88
CA LEU A 105 22.46 -16.17 -8.27
C LEU A 105 23.29 -15.11 -9.01
N GLY A 106 23.43 -15.24 -10.32
CA GLY A 106 24.30 -14.38 -11.15
C GLY A 106 25.19 -15.22 -12.06
N ARG A 107 25.36 -14.79 -13.30
CA ARG A 107 26.21 -15.48 -14.30
C ARG A 107 27.70 -15.31 -14.01
N THR A 108 28.06 -14.20 -13.36
CA THR A 108 29.45 -13.87 -13.02
C THR A 108 29.83 -14.27 -11.59
N SER A 109 31.05 -13.95 -11.17
CA SER A 109 31.50 -14.10 -9.77
C SER A 109 30.82 -13.13 -8.80
N SER A 110 30.31 -12.01 -9.30
CA SER A 110 29.55 -11.04 -8.50
C SER A 110 28.09 -11.50 -8.37
N LYS A 111 27.87 -12.46 -7.47
CA LYS A 111 26.54 -13.06 -7.21
C LYS A 111 25.74 -12.33 -6.14
N GLU A 112 24.43 -12.37 -6.30
CA GLU A 112 23.42 -11.86 -5.37
C GLU A 112 22.61 -12.99 -4.75
N GLN A 113 21.87 -12.70 -3.68
CA GLN A 113 20.85 -13.57 -3.12
C GLN A 113 19.58 -12.78 -2.87
N TYR A 114 18.49 -13.53 -2.76
CA TYR A 114 17.20 -13.07 -2.30
C TYR A 114 16.90 -13.62 -0.92
N ALA A 115 16.19 -12.86 -0.09
CA ALA A 115 15.68 -13.36 1.18
C ALA A 115 14.25 -12.90 1.44
N PHE A 116 13.45 -13.78 2.05
CA PHE A 116 12.22 -13.41 2.73
C PHE A 116 12.50 -13.31 4.22
N PHE A 117 12.18 -12.19 4.85
CA PHE A 117 12.00 -12.10 6.30
C PHE A 117 10.51 -12.12 6.60
N TYR A 118 10.07 -12.99 7.51
CA TYR A 118 8.64 -13.14 7.82
C TYR A 118 8.38 -13.42 9.29
N ARG A 119 7.29 -12.87 9.84
CA ARG A 119 6.91 -13.11 11.24
C ARG A 119 6.40 -14.53 11.44
N GLU A 120 7.05 -15.27 12.32
CA GLU A 120 6.68 -16.66 12.62
C GLU A 120 5.34 -16.79 13.33
N SER A 121 4.86 -15.73 14.00
CA SER A 121 3.53 -15.70 14.59
C SER A 121 2.41 -15.61 13.54
N ILE A 122 2.73 -15.14 12.34
CA ILE A 122 1.76 -14.92 11.26
C ILE A 122 1.91 -15.97 10.15
N PHE A 123 3.14 -16.33 9.78
CA PHE A 123 3.41 -17.18 8.63
C PHE A 123 4.14 -18.46 8.99
N SER A 124 3.72 -19.58 8.38
CA SER A 124 4.54 -20.78 8.30
C SER A 124 4.96 -20.99 6.87
N LEU A 125 6.26 -21.17 6.66
CA LEU A 125 6.82 -21.52 5.37
C LEU A 125 6.42 -22.95 5.00
N ALA A 126 5.66 -23.10 3.91
CA ALA A 126 5.24 -24.39 3.39
C ALA A 126 6.28 -24.99 2.45
N GLY A 127 7.01 -24.14 1.73
CA GLY A 127 8.10 -24.54 0.83
C GLY A 127 8.67 -23.35 0.08
N THR A 128 9.82 -23.57 -0.55
CA THR A 128 10.50 -22.59 -1.40
C THR A 128 10.51 -23.07 -2.85
N TYR A 129 10.76 -22.16 -3.79
CA TYR A 129 10.84 -22.42 -5.22
C TYR A 129 11.98 -21.59 -5.79
N GLN A 130 13.06 -22.23 -6.23
CA GLN A 130 14.10 -21.59 -7.03
C GLN A 130 13.86 -22.02 -8.47
N TYR A 131 13.69 -21.07 -9.40
CA TYR A 131 13.57 -21.42 -10.80
C TYR A 131 14.93 -21.91 -11.33
N ASP A 132 14.95 -23.09 -11.96
CA ASP A 132 16.18 -23.75 -12.44
C ASP A 132 16.82 -23.06 -13.65
N ASP A 133 16.04 -22.26 -14.39
CA ASP A 133 16.46 -21.50 -15.58
C ASP A 133 17.25 -22.29 -16.64
N PRO A 134 16.69 -23.37 -17.22
CA PRO A 134 17.39 -24.22 -18.18
C PRO A 134 17.76 -23.50 -19.49
N GLN A 135 17.14 -22.34 -19.75
CA GLN A 135 17.37 -21.54 -20.97
C GLN A 135 18.31 -20.35 -20.71
N ASP A 136 18.83 -20.20 -19.48
CA ASP A 136 19.71 -19.10 -19.06
C ASP A 136 19.13 -17.72 -19.42
N LEU A 137 17.83 -17.53 -19.18
CA LEU A 137 17.13 -16.28 -19.52
C LEU A 137 17.31 -15.20 -18.46
N PHE A 138 17.55 -15.58 -17.21
CA PHE A 138 17.63 -14.65 -16.08
C PHE A 138 19.08 -14.47 -15.63
N GLU A 139 19.50 -13.22 -15.40
CA GLU A 139 20.75 -12.99 -14.68
C GLU A 139 20.67 -13.58 -13.25
N ARG A 140 19.49 -13.46 -12.63
CA ARG A 140 19.19 -13.98 -11.30
C ARG A 140 17.83 -14.68 -11.32
N PRO A 141 17.78 -15.99 -11.55
CA PRO A 141 16.53 -16.74 -11.66
C PRO A 141 15.55 -16.49 -10.50
N PRO A 142 14.22 -16.38 -10.78
CA PRO A 142 13.23 -16.08 -9.75
C PRO A 142 13.28 -17.01 -8.54
N TYR A 143 13.08 -16.45 -7.35
CA TYR A 143 13.00 -17.18 -6.09
C TYR A 143 11.68 -16.89 -5.40
N GLY A 144 10.99 -17.93 -4.94
CA GLY A 144 9.69 -17.81 -4.32
C GLY A 144 9.54 -18.66 -3.06
N ALA A 145 8.53 -18.33 -2.28
CA ALA A 145 8.15 -19.05 -1.09
C ALA A 145 6.63 -19.14 -0.98
N LEU A 146 6.13 -20.33 -0.60
CA LEU A 146 4.73 -20.57 -0.32
C LEU A 146 4.50 -20.42 1.19
N PHE A 147 3.58 -19.55 1.58
CA PHE A 147 3.27 -19.29 2.98
C PHE A 147 1.85 -19.74 3.30
N HIS A 148 1.70 -20.50 4.39
CA HIS A 148 0.40 -20.58 5.07
C HIS A 148 0.30 -19.45 6.08
N VAL A 149 -0.86 -18.80 6.11
CA VAL A 149 -1.12 -17.70 7.02
C VAL A 149 -1.95 -18.18 8.19
N ARG A 150 -1.48 -17.91 9.40
CA ARG A 150 -2.17 -18.22 10.65
C ARG A 150 -3.22 -17.15 10.94
N GLY A 151 -4.38 -17.60 11.41
CA GLY A 151 -5.52 -16.76 11.77
C GLY A 151 -6.58 -16.64 10.67
N ALA A 152 -7.54 -15.74 10.86
CA ALA A 152 -8.77 -15.69 10.08
C ALA A 152 -8.67 -14.67 8.93
N LEU A 153 -7.76 -14.90 7.98
CA LEU A 153 -7.69 -14.08 6.76
C LEU A 153 -8.57 -14.62 5.63
N LYS A 154 -8.88 -13.74 4.67
CA LYS A 154 -9.61 -14.10 3.43
C LYS A 154 -8.79 -15.06 2.54
N VAL A 155 -7.47 -15.01 2.67
CA VAL A 155 -6.51 -15.92 2.04
C VAL A 155 -5.72 -16.68 3.11
N THR A 156 -5.75 -18.01 3.06
CA THR A 156 -5.05 -18.87 4.03
C THR A 156 -3.71 -19.37 3.53
N THR A 157 -3.45 -19.29 2.23
CA THR A 157 -2.19 -19.70 1.62
C THR A 157 -1.96 -18.92 0.33
N PHE A 158 -0.78 -18.32 0.19
CA PHE A 158 -0.37 -17.65 -1.04
C PHE A 158 1.15 -17.77 -1.22
N GLY A 159 1.59 -17.77 -2.48
CA GLY A 159 2.98 -17.70 -2.85
C GLY A 159 3.46 -16.26 -2.98
N VAL A 160 4.73 -16.02 -2.69
CA VAL A 160 5.43 -14.79 -3.10
C VAL A 160 6.57 -15.19 -4.00
N LEU A 161 6.59 -14.70 -5.24
CA LEU A 161 7.64 -14.92 -6.24
C LEU A 161 8.42 -13.62 -6.44
N GLY A 162 9.71 -13.68 -6.21
CA GLY A 162 10.60 -12.53 -6.28
C GLY A 162 11.49 -12.52 -7.52
N LEU A 163 11.73 -11.33 -8.09
CA LEU A 163 12.68 -11.12 -9.18
C LEU A 163 13.37 -9.75 -9.06
N HIS A 164 14.69 -9.73 -9.25
CA HIS A 164 15.46 -8.52 -9.54
C HIS A 164 16.03 -8.63 -10.96
N THR A 165 15.50 -7.89 -11.92
CA THR A 165 15.89 -8.01 -13.34
C THR A 165 17.26 -7.42 -13.63
N SER A 166 17.96 -7.96 -14.63
CA SER A 166 19.10 -7.25 -15.24
C SER A 166 18.61 -6.00 -15.97
N PRO A 167 19.15 -4.79 -15.72
CA PRO A 167 18.81 -3.59 -16.50
C PRO A 167 19.13 -3.72 -18.00
N ARG A 168 19.94 -4.71 -18.40
CA ARG A 168 20.29 -4.97 -19.81
C ARG A 168 19.27 -5.87 -20.52
N ASP A 169 18.53 -6.67 -19.77
CA ASP A 169 17.71 -7.76 -20.30
C ASP A 169 16.26 -7.71 -19.78
N VAL A 170 15.79 -6.52 -19.35
CA VAL A 170 14.47 -6.32 -18.71
C VAL A 170 13.33 -6.94 -19.52
N VAL A 171 13.29 -6.70 -20.84
CA VAL A 171 12.25 -7.26 -21.72
C VAL A 171 12.28 -8.79 -21.71
N VAL A 172 13.46 -9.39 -21.84
CA VAL A 172 13.64 -10.85 -21.88
C VAL A 172 13.22 -11.47 -20.56
N GLU A 173 13.70 -10.93 -19.44
CA GLU A 173 13.43 -11.47 -18.11
C GLU A 173 11.95 -11.31 -17.72
N LEU A 174 11.32 -10.16 -17.99
CA LEU A 174 9.89 -9.96 -17.68
C LEU A 174 8.96 -10.77 -18.57
N GLU A 175 9.32 -10.98 -19.84
CA GLU A 175 8.57 -11.87 -20.73
C GLU A 175 8.67 -13.32 -20.26
N ALA A 176 9.86 -13.77 -19.84
CA ALA A 176 10.06 -15.09 -19.26
C ALA A 176 9.29 -15.25 -17.93
N LEU A 177 9.22 -14.20 -17.11
CA LEU A 177 8.52 -14.20 -15.81
C LEU A 177 7.03 -14.56 -15.95
N HIS A 178 6.39 -14.22 -17.08
CA HIS A 178 5.00 -14.63 -17.36
C HIS A 178 4.82 -16.16 -17.37
N SER A 179 5.80 -16.88 -17.90
CA SER A 179 5.79 -18.35 -17.90
C SER A 179 6.22 -18.92 -16.55
N VAL A 180 7.21 -18.30 -15.90
CA VAL A 180 7.72 -18.76 -14.59
C VAL A 180 6.66 -18.63 -13.50
N GLN A 181 5.87 -17.56 -13.47
CA GLN A 181 4.79 -17.43 -12.47
C GLN A 181 3.74 -18.53 -12.63
N ARG A 182 3.41 -18.94 -13.87
CA ARG A 182 2.51 -20.08 -14.11
C ARG A 182 3.13 -21.40 -13.64
N ALA A 183 4.42 -21.60 -13.89
CA ALA A 183 5.15 -22.77 -13.42
C ALA A 183 5.17 -22.83 -11.88
N ALA A 184 5.41 -21.70 -11.21
CA ALA A 184 5.37 -21.61 -9.75
C ALA A 184 3.97 -21.92 -9.18
N ARG A 185 2.90 -21.36 -9.78
CA ARG A 185 1.50 -21.68 -9.41
C ARG A 185 1.21 -23.16 -9.55
N ASN A 186 1.66 -23.79 -10.63
CA ASN A 186 1.52 -25.22 -10.86
C ASN A 186 2.33 -26.05 -9.86
N ALA A 187 3.57 -25.66 -9.57
CA ALA A 187 4.41 -26.36 -8.59
C ALA A 187 3.82 -26.31 -7.17
N TRP A 188 3.24 -25.18 -6.78
CA TRP A 188 2.57 -25.00 -5.49
C TRP A 188 1.13 -25.51 -5.46
N GLN A 189 0.55 -25.86 -6.61
CA GLN A 189 -0.88 -26.13 -6.77
C GLN A 189 -1.73 -24.99 -6.16
N ASN A 190 -1.33 -23.74 -6.41
CA ASN A 190 -1.95 -22.56 -5.82
C ASN A 190 -1.94 -21.37 -6.80
N GLU A 191 -3.13 -20.86 -7.13
CA GLU A 191 -3.31 -19.70 -8.02
C GLU A 191 -3.06 -18.34 -7.34
N ASN A 192 -2.95 -18.30 -6.01
CA ASN A 192 -2.80 -17.07 -5.23
C ASN A 192 -1.33 -16.71 -5.09
N VAL A 193 -0.85 -15.77 -5.91
CA VAL A 193 0.57 -15.39 -5.94
C VAL A 193 0.74 -13.87 -5.99
N LEU A 194 1.62 -13.37 -5.13
CA LEU A 194 2.25 -12.06 -5.29
C LEU A 194 3.55 -12.24 -6.06
N ILE A 195 3.79 -11.39 -7.05
CA ILE A 195 5.05 -11.28 -7.78
C ILE A 195 5.65 -9.93 -7.44
N VAL A 196 6.86 -9.90 -6.88
CA VAL A 196 7.44 -8.69 -6.29
C VAL A 196 8.89 -8.52 -6.70
N GLY A 197 9.36 -7.27 -6.72
CA GLY A 197 10.78 -6.99 -6.83
C GLY A 197 11.10 -5.75 -7.64
N ASP A 198 12.39 -5.58 -7.89
CA ASP A 198 12.94 -4.55 -8.76
C ASP A 198 12.93 -5.07 -10.20
N PHE A 199 11.93 -4.65 -10.94
CA PHE A 199 11.71 -5.09 -12.32
C PHE A 199 12.44 -4.21 -13.33
N ASN A 200 13.06 -3.10 -12.90
CA ASN A 200 13.61 -2.09 -13.81
C ASN A 200 12.59 -1.66 -14.90
N ALA A 201 11.28 -1.70 -14.60
CA ALA A 201 10.21 -1.68 -15.60
C ALA A 201 9.78 -0.25 -16.01
N ASP A 202 10.72 0.67 -16.14
CA ASP A 202 10.48 2.06 -16.53
C ASP A 202 11.73 2.73 -17.14
N CYS A 203 11.61 4.02 -17.44
CA CYS A 203 12.69 4.90 -17.87
C CYS A 203 13.46 4.34 -19.08
N THR A 204 14.79 4.34 -19.02
CA THR A 204 15.66 3.93 -20.11
C THR A 204 15.74 2.41 -20.29
N TYR A 205 15.28 1.64 -19.30
CA TYR A 205 15.42 0.18 -19.30
C TYR A 205 14.23 -0.53 -19.94
N LEU A 206 13.04 0.06 -19.84
CA LEU A 206 11.84 -0.44 -20.48
C LEU A 206 10.95 0.72 -20.92
N ASN A 207 10.84 0.95 -22.23
CA ASN A 207 9.98 2.01 -22.71
C ASN A 207 8.50 1.59 -22.67
N ARG A 208 7.59 2.58 -22.71
CA ARG A 208 6.14 2.35 -22.60
C ARG A 208 5.58 1.39 -23.67
N ARG A 209 6.13 1.42 -24.89
CA ARG A 209 5.67 0.54 -25.97
C ARG A 209 6.03 -0.91 -25.67
N GLU A 210 7.29 -1.16 -25.33
CA GLU A 210 7.79 -2.50 -24.95
C GLU A 210 7.02 -3.03 -23.74
N LYS A 211 6.82 -2.19 -22.71
CA LYS A 211 6.04 -2.57 -21.52
C LYS A 211 4.62 -3.03 -21.87
N ASN A 212 3.94 -2.31 -22.76
CA ASN A 212 2.58 -2.66 -23.20
C ASN A 212 2.55 -3.90 -24.13
N GLU A 213 3.70 -4.34 -24.63
CA GLU A 213 3.83 -5.54 -25.46
C GLU A 213 4.09 -6.81 -24.64
N LEU A 214 4.62 -6.68 -23.42
CA LEU A 214 4.89 -7.80 -22.50
C LEU A 214 3.64 -8.61 -22.18
N GLN A 215 3.73 -9.94 -22.23
CA GLN A 215 2.63 -10.83 -21.83
C GLN A 215 2.30 -10.66 -20.34
N LEU A 216 3.30 -10.38 -19.51
CA LEU A 216 3.13 -10.09 -18.09
C LEU A 216 2.23 -8.85 -17.83
N VAL A 217 2.17 -7.92 -18.78
CA VAL A 217 1.32 -6.71 -18.70
C VAL A 217 -0.02 -6.92 -19.41
N ARG A 218 -0.03 -7.68 -20.52
CA ARG A 218 -1.25 -7.96 -21.30
C ARG A 218 -2.16 -8.99 -20.65
N ASP A 219 -1.61 -9.88 -19.83
CA ASP A 219 -2.38 -10.88 -19.11
C ASP A 219 -3.21 -10.22 -18.00
N GLN A 220 -4.51 -10.08 -18.26
CA GLN A 220 -5.45 -9.41 -17.35
C GLN A 220 -5.70 -10.20 -16.07
N SER A 221 -5.24 -11.45 -15.96
CA SER A 221 -5.25 -12.20 -14.70
C SER A 221 -4.17 -11.71 -13.72
N LEU A 222 -3.26 -10.84 -14.17
CA LEU A 222 -2.19 -10.24 -13.40
C LEU A 222 -2.50 -8.76 -13.15
N THR A 223 -2.64 -8.38 -11.88
CA THR A 223 -2.92 -6.99 -11.48
C THR A 223 -1.64 -6.32 -10.99
N TRP A 224 -1.16 -5.29 -11.70
CA TRP A 224 -0.05 -4.45 -11.27
C TRP A 224 -0.55 -3.41 -10.26
N LEU A 225 -0.06 -3.47 -9.02
CA LEU A 225 -0.57 -2.69 -7.90
C LEU A 225 0.21 -1.38 -7.69
N ILE A 226 1.50 -1.38 -8.01
CA ILE A 226 2.33 -0.17 -7.99
C ILE A 226 2.22 0.52 -9.34
N ASN A 227 1.69 1.74 -9.36
CA ASN A 227 1.31 2.47 -10.59
C ASN A 227 2.23 3.66 -10.91
N SER A 228 2.14 4.17 -12.15
CA SER A 228 3.01 5.20 -12.75
C SER A 228 3.02 6.57 -12.04
N CYS A 229 2.22 6.78 -11.00
CA CYS A 229 2.23 8.00 -10.21
C CYS A 229 3.13 7.89 -8.97
N MET A 230 3.75 6.73 -8.76
CA MET A 230 4.63 6.44 -7.63
C MET A 230 6.09 6.44 -8.10
N GLU A 231 6.98 7.02 -7.28
CA GLU A 231 8.43 7.06 -7.54
C GLU A 231 9.11 6.02 -6.65
N THR A 232 9.75 4.98 -7.20
CA THR A 232 10.40 3.93 -6.40
C THR A 232 11.90 4.13 -6.23
N THR A 233 12.53 5.01 -7.02
CA THR A 233 13.96 5.32 -6.92
C THR A 233 14.25 6.64 -6.19
N MET A 234 15.41 6.72 -5.56
CA MET A 234 15.92 7.89 -4.84
C MET A 234 16.50 8.96 -5.78
N VAL A 235 16.27 10.24 -5.45
CA VAL A 235 17.07 11.48 -5.67
C VAL A 235 17.56 11.83 -7.10
N ARG A 236 18.00 10.88 -7.91
CA ARG A 236 18.64 11.10 -9.22
C ARG A 236 17.79 10.65 -10.40
N THR A 237 16.79 9.81 -10.18
CA THR A 237 15.85 9.33 -11.20
C THR A 237 14.44 9.25 -10.63
N THR A 238 13.43 9.65 -11.39
CA THR A 238 12.00 9.45 -11.08
C THR A 238 11.51 8.25 -11.89
N CYS A 239 11.90 7.04 -11.48
CA CYS A 239 11.58 5.81 -12.20
C CYS A 239 10.75 4.87 -11.32
N LEU A 240 9.82 4.17 -11.95
CA LEU A 240 9.02 3.13 -11.33
C LEU A 240 9.60 1.75 -11.64
N TYR A 241 10.69 1.40 -10.96
CA TYR A 241 11.38 0.13 -11.17
C TYR A 241 10.78 -1.01 -10.35
N ASP A 242 10.40 -0.71 -9.10
CA ASP A 242 9.93 -1.69 -8.14
C ASP A 242 8.42 -1.87 -8.27
N HIS A 243 7.97 -3.13 -8.32
CA HIS A 243 6.58 -3.44 -8.53
C HIS A 243 6.08 -4.58 -7.65
N ILE A 244 4.76 -4.55 -7.42
CA ILE A 244 4.00 -5.67 -6.88
C ILE A 244 2.91 -5.99 -7.89
N VAL A 245 2.85 -7.25 -8.32
CA VAL A 245 1.82 -7.81 -9.20
C VAL A 245 1.11 -8.92 -8.46
N ALA A 246 -0.21 -9.00 -8.56
CA ALA A 246 -1.01 -10.00 -7.84
C ALA A 246 -1.89 -10.80 -8.79
N THR A 247 -2.10 -12.08 -8.44
CA THR A 247 -3.01 -12.98 -9.16
C THR A 247 -3.69 -13.96 -8.21
N GLY A 248 -4.82 -14.52 -8.63
CA GLY A 248 -5.67 -15.39 -7.83
C GLY A 248 -6.77 -14.63 -7.08
N SER A 249 -8.03 -15.03 -7.29
CA SER A 249 -9.20 -14.31 -6.80
C SER A 249 -9.28 -14.18 -5.28
N LYS A 250 -8.85 -15.20 -4.52
CA LYS A 250 -8.87 -15.17 -3.05
C LYS A 250 -7.86 -14.16 -2.50
N LEU A 251 -6.66 -14.11 -3.09
CA LEU A 251 -5.65 -13.14 -2.74
C LEU A 251 -6.08 -11.72 -3.12
N MET A 252 -6.60 -11.53 -4.34
CA MET A 252 -7.12 -10.23 -4.77
C MET A 252 -8.24 -9.70 -3.87
N THR A 253 -9.12 -10.58 -3.37
CA THR A 253 -10.19 -10.19 -2.41
C THR A 253 -9.65 -9.85 -1.01
N ALA A 254 -8.44 -10.32 -0.68
CA ALA A 254 -7.79 -10.08 0.59
C ALA A 254 -6.91 -8.83 0.58
N ILE A 255 -6.33 -8.48 -0.57
CA ILE A 255 -5.49 -7.30 -0.72
C ILE A 255 -6.34 -6.02 -0.61
N ASP A 256 -5.89 -5.10 0.23
CA ASP A 256 -6.33 -3.71 0.15
C ASP A 256 -5.55 -3.04 -0.98
N VAL A 257 -6.13 -3.00 -2.19
CA VAL A 257 -5.47 -2.45 -3.38
C VAL A 257 -5.08 -0.98 -3.22
N GLU A 258 -5.77 -0.23 -2.36
CA GLU A 258 -5.47 1.19 -2.11
C GLU A 258 -4.28 1.40 -1.16
N SER A 259 -3.88 0.34 -0.45
CA SER A 259 -2.71 0.36 0.45
C SER A 259 -1.38 0.13 -0.27
N ALA A 260 -1.41 -0.19 -1.56
CA ALA A 260 -0.21 -0.34 -2.37
C ALA A 260 0.50 1.02 -2.48
N ASP A 261 1.73 1.12 -1.99
CA ASP A 261 2.45 2.40 -1.90
C ASP A 261 3.98 2.20 -1.87
N VAL A 262 4.72 3.30 -1.91
CA VAL A 262 6.17 3.37 -1.75
C VAL A 262 6.54 3.93 -0.38
N PHE A 263 7.32 3.18 0.38
CA PHE A 263 7.81 3.65 1.67
C PHE A 263 9.05 4.54 1.53
N ARG A 264 8.81 5.84 1.50
CA ARG A 264 9.82 6.91 1.50
C ARG A 264 10.53 7.02 2.85
N PHE A 265 11.47 6.12 3.14
CA PHE A 265 12.21 6.08 4.40
C PHE A 265 13.05 7.35 4.64
N ASP A 266 13.46 8.02 3.57
CA ASP A 266 14.10 9.34 3.60
C ASP A 266 13.20 10.35 4.32
N SER A 267 11.95 10.45 3.86
CA SER A 267 10.95 11.38 4.38
C SER A 267 10.47 10.94 5.76
N ALA A 268 10.19 9.66 5.95
CA ALA A 268 9.69 9.10 7.20
C ALA A 268 10.69 9.26 8.36
N PHE A 269 11.99 9.21 8.08
CA PHE A 269 13.04 9.35 9.08
C PHE A 269 13.81 10.67 8.98
N ARG A 270 13.34 11.62 8.16
CA ARG A 270 13.93 12.96 7.98
C ARG A 270 15.41 12.92 7.64
N LEU A 271 15.78 12.03 6.72
CA LEU A 271 17.16 11.84 6.28
C LEU A 271 17.51 12.88 5.21
N ASN A 272 18.77 13.28 5.16
CA ASN A 272 19.28 13.96 3.98
C ASN A 272 19.61 12.93 2.87
N ASN A 273 19.71 13.41 1.64
CA ASN A 273 19.94 12.57 0.46
C ASN A 273 21.20 11.70 0.60
N THR A 274 22.30 12.24 1.14
CA THR A 274 23.55 11.50 1.29
C THR A 274 23.39 10.28 2.20
N VAL A 275 22.75 10.46 3.36
CA VAL A 275 22.51 9.35 4.30
C VAL A 275 21.53 8.33 3.71
N ALA A 276 20.50 8.81 3.03
CA ALA A 276 19.51 7.93 2.44
C ALA A 276 20.09 7.10 1.27
N GLU A 277 20.93 7.68 0.42
CA GLU A 277 21.68 6.97 -0.63
C GLU A 277 22.68 5.93 -0.06
N GLU A 278 23.17 6.11 1.17
CA GLU A 278 23.97 5.06 1.83
C GLU A 278 23.13 3.83 2.23
N VAL A 279 21.83 4.03 2.49
CA VAL A 279 20.88 2.97 2.85
C VAL A 279 20.52 2.17 1.60
N SER A 280 19.95 2.81 0.59
CA SER A 280 19.65 2.24 -0.72
C SER A 280 19.33 3.37 -1.72
N ASP A 281 19.48 3.10 -3.01
CA ASP A 281 18.98 3.93 -4.10
C ASP A 281 17.53 3.59 -4.51
N HIS A 282 16.93 2.57 -3.89
CA HIS A 282 15.51 2.22 -4.03
C HIS A 282 14.74 2.46 -2.73
N TYR A 283 13.44 2.69 -2.85
CA TYR A 283 12.49 2.62 -1.75
C TYR A 283 11.77 1.28 -1.73
N PRO A 284 11.41 0.74 -0.56
CA PRO A 284 10.51 -0.40 -0.50
C PRO A 284 9.15 -0.09 -1.14
N VAL A 285 8.60 -1.03 -1.89
CA VAL A 285 7.16 -1.05 -2.24
C VAL A 285 6.41 -1.92 -1.25
N GLU A 286 5.21 -1.52 -0.86
CA GLU A 286 4.42 -2.19 0.18
C GLU A 286 2.94 -2.29 -0.13
N LEU A 287 2.23 -3.22 0.54
CA LEU A 287 0.77 -3.33 0.54
C LEU A 287 0.27 -3.99 1.83
N LEU A 288 -1.04 -3.94 2.05
CA LEU A 288 -1.75 -4.61 3.14
C LEU A 288 -2.64 -5.76 2.64
N ILE A 289 -2.64 -6.87 3.38
CA ILE A 289 -3.59 -7.98 3.26
C ILE A 289 -4.51 -7.97 4.48
N THR A 290 -5.82 -7.99 4.25
CA THR A 290 -6.86 -7.82 5.28
C THR A 290 -7.52 -9.13 5.72
N GLY A 291 -7.99 -9.14 6.96
CA GLY A 291 -8.69 -10.27 7.58
C GLY A 291 -10.10 -10.54 7.07
N LYS A 292 -10.66 -11.69 7.47
CA LYS A 292 -12.12 -11.95 7.39
C LYS A 292 -12.80 -11.14 8.49
N MET A 293 -13.82 -10.39 8.09
CA MET A 293 -14.66 -9.61 9.00
C MET A 293 -15.64 -10.53 9.73
N THR A 294 -15.87 -10.27 11.02
CA THR A 294 -16.82 -10.99 11.87
C THR A 294 -18.19 -10.31 11.96
N ASP A 295 -18.31 -9.03 11.57
CA ASP A 295 -19.59 -8.28 11.54
C ASP A 295 -19.57 -7.14 10.51
N PRO A 296 -20.32 -7.24 9.39
CA PRO A 296 -20.41 -6.19 8.37
C PRO A 296 -21.10 -4.90 8.83
N ALA A 297 -21.96 -4.95 9.86
CA ALA A 297 -22.73 -3.78 10.32
C ALA A 297 -21.90 -2.78 11.13
N LYS A 298 -20.67 -3.15 11.50
CA LYS A 298 -19.77 -2.36 12.35
C LYS A 298 -18.56 -1.78 11.61
N LEU A 299 -18.56 -1.81 10.27
CA LEU A 299 -17.50 -1.25 9.39
C LEU A 299 -17.18 0.24 9.61
N LEU A 300 -17.96 0.98 10.38
CA LEU A 300 -17.82 2.44 10.51
C LEU A 300 -16.58 2.96 11.27
N TRP A 301 -15.74 2.10 11.88
CA TRP A 301 -14.79 2.57 12.91
C TRP A 301 -13.30 2.20 12.75
N LEU A 302 -12.90 1.22 11.92
CA LEU A 302 -11.46 0.86 11.78
C LEU A 302 -10.76 1.49 10.58
N GLY A 303 -11.52 2.03 9.63
CA GLY A 303 -11.14 3.24 8.92
C GLY A 303 -12.15 4.27 9.37
N GLN A 304 -11.72 5.42 9.85
CA GLN A 304 -12.62 6.56 10.00
C GLN A 304 -12.94 7.07 8.60
N SER A 305 -13.71 6.26 7.86
CA SER A 305 -14.10 6.47 6.50
C SER A 305 -15.62 6.52 6.43
N LEU A 306 -16.16 7.71 6.19
CA LEU A 306 -17.58 7.86 5.94
C LEU A 306 -17.86 7.43 4.50
N GLU A 307 -18.63 6.37 4.32
CA GLU A 307 -19.04 5.87 3.01
C GLU A 307 -20.50 6.16 2.74
N VAL A 308 -20.76 6.72 1.55
CA VAL A 308 -22.11 6.82 1.00
C VAL A 308 -22.07 6.25 -0.41
N SER A 309 -22.84 5.19 -0.62
CA SER A 309 -23.01 4.56 -1.93
C SER A 309 -24.31 5.04 -2.59
N GLN A 310 -24.29 5.15 -3.91
CA GLN A 310 -25.46 5.50 -4.71
C GLN A 310 -25.39 4.89 -6.10
N SER A 311 -26.55 4.64 -6.71
CA SER A 311 -26.62 4.31 -8.13
C SER A 311 -26.21 5.50 -9.01
N LEU A 312 -25.58 5.20 -10.14
CA LEU A 312 -25.19 6.17 -11.17
C LEU A 312 -26.39 6.61 -12.00
N ASP A 313 -26.44 7.90 -12.33
CA ASP A 313 -27.33 8.41 -13.37
C ASP A 313 -26.63 8.41 -14.75
N PRO A 314 -27.38 8.61 -15.86
CA PRO A 314 -26.79 8.61 -17.21
C PRO A 314 -25.71 9.68 -17.44
N ALA A 315 -25.75 10.80 -16.73
CA ALA A 315 -24.72 11.84 -16.80
C ALA A 315 -23.44 11.41 -16.04
N GLY A 316 -23.61 10.66 -14.95
CA GLY A 316 -22.52 10.06 -14.18
C GLY A 316 -21.67 9.11 -15.02
N LEU A 317 -22.27 8.30 -15.89
CA LEU A 317 -21.55 7.41 -16.80
C LEU A 317 -20.55 8.16 -17.71
N GLN A 318 -20.94 9.32 -18.25
CA GLN A 318 -20.04 10.16 -19.06
C GLN A 318 -18.88 10.71 -18.23
N SER A 319 -19.15 11.09 -16.99
CA SER A 319 -18.14 11.58 -16.06
C SER A 319 -17.11 10.51 -15.65
N LEU A 320 -17.47 9.22 -15.63
CA LEU A 320 -16.51 8.13 -15.39
C LEU A 320 -15.52 7.99 -16.55
N HIS A 321 -15.98 8.07 -17.79
CA HIS A 321 -15.10 8.12 -18.96
C HIS A 321 -14.16 9.31 -18.90
N ARG A 322 -14.65 10.48 -18.47
CA ARG A 322 -13.84 11.67 -18.26
C ARG A 322 -12.77 11.48 -17.17
N MET A 323 -13.06 10.77 -16.06
CA MET A 323 -12.06 10.46 -15.04
C MET A 323 -10.89 9.65 -15.61
N ARG A 324 -11.20 8.66 -16.45
CA ARG A 324 -10.18 7.89 -17.18
C ARG A 324 -9.38 8.76 -18.15
N GLU A 325 -10.02 9.63 -18.92
CA GLU A 325 -9.30 10.54 -19.85
C GLU A 325 -8.32 11.47 -19.13
N LEU A 326 -8.63 11.81 -17.88
CA LEU A 326 -7.80 12.64 -17.03
C LEU A 326 -6.77 11.85 -16.20
N GLU A 327 -6.70 10.53 -16.38
CA GLU A 327 -5.70 9.69 -15.71
C GLU A 327 -4.28 10.16 -16.02
N GLY A 328 -3.45 10.22 -14.97
CA GLY A 328 -2.08 10.73 -15.05
C GLY A 328 -1.95 12.26 -15.18
N ARG A 329 -3.06 13.01 -15.25
CA ARG A 329 -3.03 14.48 -15.18
C ARG A 329 -2.86 14.95 -13.73
N PRO A 330 -2.12 16.05 -13.49
CA PRO A 330 -1.96 16.58 -12.14
C PRO A 330 -3.30 17.13 -11.59
N PRO A 331 -3.48 17.17 -10.25
CA PRO A 331 -4.63 17.83 -9.62
C PRO A 331 -4.75 19.31 -10.01
N SER A 332 -5.92 19.72 -10.49
CA SER A 332 -6.27 21.08 -10.87
C SER A 332 -7.73 21.36 -10.51
N PRO A 333 -8.04 22.42 -9.73
CA PRO A 333 -9.42 22.80 -9.41
C PRO A 333 -10.31 22.97 -10.64
N GLN A 334 -9.75 23.47 -11.75
CA GLN A 334 -10.50 23.75 -12.97
C GLN A 334 -10.73 22.49 -13.83
N LEU A 335 -9.77 21.56 -13.86
CA LEU A 335 -9.83 20.41 -14.77
C LEU A 335 -10.50 19.18 -14.14
N ASN A 336 -10.08 18.82 -12.92
CA ASN A 336 -10.49 17.61 -12.21
C ASN A 336 -10.91 17.89 -10.75
N GLY A 337 -11.26 19.14 -10.42
CA GLY A 337 -11.70 19.51 -9.07
C GLY A 337 -10.61 19.34 -8.00
N GLY A 338 -9.35 19.27 -8.40
CA GLY A 338 -8.22 18.99 -7.51
C GLY A 338 -8.07 17.50 -7.14
N PHE A 339 -8.66 16.58 -7.90
CA PHE A 339 -8.55 15.14 -7.68
C PHE A 339 -7.54 14.49 -8.65
N ARG A 340 -6.82 13.47 -8.19
CA ARG A 340 -6.14 12.51 -9.07
C ARG A 340 -7.15 11.47 -9.50
N THR A 341 -7.18 11.11 -10.78
CA THR A 341 -8.15 10.14 -11.31
C THR A 341 -7.48 8.91 -11.89
N SER A 342 -8.19 7.78 -11.89
CA SER A 342 -7.76 6.52 -12.51
C SER A 342 -8.94 5.76 -13.09
N GLY A 343 -8.73 5.00 -14.17
CA GLY A 343 -9.77 4.19 -14.80
C GLY A 343 -9.30 2.75 -15.07
N TYR A 344 -10.11 1.77 -14.70
CA TYR A 344 -9.85 0.34 -14.86
C TYR A 344 -10.81 -0.25 -15.89
N LEU A 345 -10.31 -1.10 -16.80
CA LEU A 345 -11.09 -1.67 -17.91
C LEU A 345 -11.39 -3.14 -17.66
N ASP A 346 -12.44 -3.63 -18.31
CA ASP A 346 -12.84 -5.03 -18.24
C ASP A 346 -11.90 -5.95 -19.02
N SER A 347 -11.72 -7.18 -18.51
CA SER A 347 -10.82 -8.18 -19.09
C SER A 347 -11.40 -8.87 -20.34
N ASP A 348 -12.72 -8.93 -20.48
CA ASP A 348 -13.34 -9.94 -21.35
C ASP A 348 -13.44 -9.52 -22.85
N GLY A 349 -12.46 -8.74 -23.33
CA GLY A 349 -12.31 -8.39 -24.75
C GLY A 349 -13.19 -7.24 -25.25
N GLY A 350 -14.00 -6.61 -24.38
CA GLY A 350 -14.90 -5.51 -24.73
C GLY A 350 -14.33 -4.09 -24.58
N GLY A 351 -13.20 -3.90 -23.90
CA GLY A 351 -12.55 -2.58 -23.72
C GLY A 351 -13.36 -1.54 -22.92
N GLY A 352 -14.46 -1.96 -22.27
CA GLY A 352 -15.33 -1.09 -21.48
C GLY A 352 -14.71 -0.69 -20.14
N LEU A 353 -14.91 0.55 -19.71
CA LEU A 353 -14.54 1.03 -18.38
C LEU A 353 -15.36 0.26 -17.32
N ARG A 354 -14.68 -0.25 -16.29
CA ARG A 354 -15.24 -1.09 -15.22
C ARG A 354 -15.22 -0.39 -13.87
N LEU A 355 -14.14 0.30 -13.53
CA LEU A 355 -14.01 1.09 -12.31
C LEU A 355 -13.38 2.43 -12.66
N ALA A 356 -13.83 3.52 -12.05
CA ALA A 356 -13.13 4.80 -12.07
C ALA A 356 -12.99 5.34 -10.65
N THR A 357 -11.83 5.90 -10.33
CA THR A 357 -11.55 6.48 -9.02
C THR A 357 -11.10 7.94 -9.15
N ALA A 358 -11.42 8.72 -8.12
CA ALA A 358 -10.95 10.08 -7.93
C ALA A 358 -10.51 10.27 -6.48
N VAL A 359 -9.28 10.71 -6.25
CA VAL A 359 -8.67 10.83 -4.92
C VAL A 359 -8.14 12.25 -4.70
N ARG A 360 -8.51 12.86 -3.58
CA ARG A 360 -7.96 14.16 -3.13
C ARG A 360 -7.43 14.04 -1.72
N ASP A 361 -6.11 14.23 -1.58
CA ASP A 361 -5.44 14.34 -0.30
C ASP A 361 -5.51 15.76 0.26
N GLY A 362 -5.27 15.91 1.57
CA GLY A 362 -5.04 17.22 2.18
C GLY A 362 -6.31 18.01 2.48
N VAL A 363 -7.50 17.38 2.42
CA VAL A 363 -8.76 18.03 2.77
C VAL A 363 -8.76 18.29 4.27
N LYS A 364 -8.96 19.53 4.72
CA LYS A 364 -8.96 19.81 6.16
C LYS A 364 -10.16 19.13 6.82
N ALA A 365 -9.98 18.68 8.06
CA ALA A 365 -11.04 18.09 8.87
C ALA A 365 -12.01 19.15 9.41
N ALA A 366 -12.56 19.99 8.54
CA ALA A 366 -13.61 20.94 8.85
C ALA A 366 -14.75 20.79 7.84
N ALA A 367 -15.98 20.89 8.30
CA ALA A 367 -17.18 20.65 7.48
C ALA A 367 -17.22 21.54 6.22
N ALA A 368 -16.76 22.79 6.34
CA ALA A 368 -16.68 23.71 5.21
C ALA A 368 -15.67 23.26 4.14
N ASP A 369 -14.51 22.74 4.55
CA ASP A 369 -13.48 22.26 3.63
C ASP A 369 -13.89 20.95 2.93
N VAL A 370 -14.55 20.04 3.66
CA VAL A 370 -15.15 18.84 3.08
C VAL A 370 -16.27 19.20 2.10
N GLY A 371 -17.16 20.12 2.48
CA GLY A 371 -18.23 20.61 1.62
C GLY A 371 -17.71 21.26 0.33
N LEU A 372 -16.63 22.05 0.43
CA LEU A 372 -15.97 22.63 -0.72
C LEU A 372 -15.38 21.54 -1.64
N ALA A 373 -14.66 20.56 -1.08
CA ALA A 373 -14.06 19.48 -1.87
C ALA A 373 -15.12 18.65 -2.62
N VAL A 374 -16.26 18.36 -1.98
CA VAL A 374 -17.40 17.67 -2.59
C VAL A 374 -18.06 18.53 -3.68
N SER A 375 -18.18 19.83 -3.47
CA SER A 375 -18.73 20.76 -4.47
C SER A 375 -17.84 20.85 -5.71
N GLU A 376 -16.53 20.97 -5.51
CA GLU A 376 -15.55 21.01 -6.60
C GLU A 376 -15.52 19.70 -7.40
N PHE A 377 -15.66 18.56 -6.71
CA PHE A 377 -15.82 17.26 -7.36
C PHE A 377 -17.06 17.23 -8.27
N ARG A 378 -18.22 17.67 -7.78
CA ARG A 378 -19.48 17.65 -8.54
C ARG A 378 -19.45 18.57 -9.76
N ALA A 379 -18.74 19.69 -9.67
CA ALA A 379 -18.53 20.58 -10.79
C ALA A 379 -17.65 19.93 -11.88
N ALA A 380 -16.61 19.19 -11.47
CA ALA A 380 -15.71 18.50 -12.39
C ALA A 380 -16.33 17.24 -13.01
N PHE A 381 -17.14 16.50 -12.23
CA PHE A 381 -17.71 15.20 -12.59
C PHE A 381 -19.23 15.18 -12.33
N PRO A 382 -20.03 15.89 -13.14
CA PRO A 382 -21.47 15.98 -12.97
C PRO A 382 -22.15 14.60 -13.08
N GLY A 383 -23.20 14.37 -12.31
CA GLY A 383 -23.97 13.11 -12.30
C GLY A 383 -23.33 11.96 -11.51
N VAL A 384 -22.08 12.10 -11.05
CA VAL A 384 -21.43 11.06 -10.24
C VAL A 384 -21.94 11.06 -8.79
N LEU A 385 -22.05 12.24 -8.17
CA LEU A 385 -22.68 12.40 -6.86
C LEU A 385 -23.93 13.27 -6.94
N ARG A 386 -25.05 12.69 -6.50
CA ARG A 386 -26.33 13.40 -6.42
C ARG A 386 -26.25 14.52 -5.38
N PRO A 387 -27.00 15.63 -5.57
CA PRO A 387 -27.04 16.73 -4.60
C PRO A 387 -27.31 16.27 -3.17
N GLU A 388 -28.21 15.30 -3.00
CA GLU A 388 -28.63 14.77 -1.71
C GLU A 388 -27.53 13.93 -1.05
N THR A 389 -26.84 13.09 -1.82
CA THR A 389 -25.68 12.31 -1.35
C THR A 389 -24.53 13.23 -0.91
N ALA A 390 -24.29 14.29 -1.68
CA ALA A 390 -23.27 15.28 -1.36
C ALA A 390 -23.61 16.11 -0.13
N ALA A 391 -24.88 16.51 0.02
CA ALA A 391 -25.37 17.18 1.22
C ALA A 391 -25.26 16.25 2.45
N LEU A 392 -25.60 14.97 2.29
CA LEU A 392 -25.46 13.96 3.33
C LEU A 392 -24.01 13.74 3.75
N LEU A 393 -23.07 13.65 2.80
CA LEU A 393 -21.63 13.56 3.10
C LEU A 393 -21.12 14.78 3.87
N ALA A 394 -21.52 15.99 3.46
CA ALA A 394 -21.14 17.23 4.13
C ALA A 394 -21.75 17.32 5.55
N GLU A 395 -23.00 16.87 5.72
CA GLU A 395 -23.70 16.88 7.01
C GLU A 395 -23.17 15.81 7.96
N LEU A 396 -22.86 14.62 7.47
CA LEU A 396 -22.23 13.56 8.26
C LEU A 396 -20.81 13.94 8.67
N ALA A 397 -20.05 14.60 7.80
CA ALA A 397 -18.79 15.23 8.19
C ALA A 397 -19.04 16.26 9.31
N ALA A 398 -20.02 17.17 9.16
CA ALA A 398 -20.32 18.17 10.19
C ALA A 398 -20.73 17.58 11.56
N ARG A 399 -21.45 16.45 11.58
CA ARG A 399 -21.95 15.80 12.80
C ARG A 399 -20.91 14.91 13.49
N HIS A 400 -19.96 14.34 12.75
CA HIS A 400 -18.92 13.43 13.27
C HIS A 400 -17.55 14.10 13.46
N LEU A 401 -17.45 15.41 13.21
CA LEU A 401 -16.34 16.29 13.59
C LEU A 401 -16.50 16.75 15.06
N PRO A 402 -16.51 15.81 16.00
CA PRO A 402 -15.26 15.55 16.67
C PRO A 402 -15.03 14.05 16.73
N TRP A 403 -14.25 13.54 15.78
CA TRP A 403 -13.67 12.21 15.89
C TRP A 403 -13.02 12.13 17.28
N GLU A 404 -13.54 11.30 18.19
CA GLU A 404 -12.88 11.08 19.47
C GLU A 404 -11.43 10.73 19.15
N SER A 405 -10.49 11.47 19.75
CA SER A 405 -9.07 11.23 19.49
C SER A 405 -8.81 9.76 19.84
N PRO A 406 -8.35 8.93 18.89
CA PRO A 406 -7.96 7.58 19.23
C PRO A 406 -6.91 7.69 20.35
N PRO A 407 -6.84 6.70 21.27
CA PRO A 407 -5.77 6.69 22.25
C PRO A 407 -4.44 6.90 21.52
N PRO A 408 -3.55 7.78 22.03
CA PRO A 408 -2.37 8.21 21.31
C PRO A 408 -1.60 6.99 20.81
N LEU A 409 -1.51 6.86 19.48
CA LEU A 409 -0.69 5.85 18.85
C LEU A 409 0.76 6.33 18.97
N PRO A 410 1.67 5.58 19.61
CA PRO A 410 3.07 6.00 19.75
C PRO A 410 3.67 6.28 18.36
N GLY A 411 4.03 7.54 18.08
CA GLY A 411 4.59 7.99 16.80
C GLY A 411 3.60 8.62 15.80
N TYR A 412 2.36 8.86 16.21
CA TYR A 412 1.35 9.61 15.44
C TYR A 412 0.88 10.84 16.23
N GLY A 413 0.37 11.85 15.52
CA GLY A 413 -0.04 13.12 16.14
C GLY A 413 -1.09 12.95 17.22
N ASP A 414 -0.97 13.79 18.25
CA ASP A 414 -1.80 13.75 19.45
C ASP A 414 -3.28 14.10 19.20
N SER A 415 -3.67 14.53 17.98
CA SER A 415 -5.06 14.86 17.64
C SER A 415 -5.45 14.51 16.18
N VAL A 416 -6.69 14.03 15.98
CA VAL A 416 -7.30 13.85 14.64
C VAL A 416 -7.57 15.19 13.97
N ALA A 417 -7.75 16.26 14.75
CA ALA A 417 -7.97 17.61 14.22
C ALA A 417 -6.76 18.14 13.43
N ASP A 418 -5.56 17.62 13.70
CA ASP A 418 -4.32 18.01 13.01
C ASP A 418 -3.99 17.11 11.80
N ASN A 419 -4.78 16.06 11.55
CA ASN A 419 -4.58 15.14 10.43
C ASN A 419 -5.48 15.51 9.23
N PRO A 420 -4.93 15.68 8.02
CA PRO A 420 -5.75 15.92 6.84
C PRO A 420 -6.57 14.69 6.46
N LEU A 421 -7.75 14.92 5.90
CA LEU A 421 -8.61 13.90 5.30
C LEU A 421 -8.19 13.63 3.84
N ARG A 422 -8.49 12.41 3.39
CA ARG A 422 -8.50 11.97 2.00
C ARG A 422 -9.93 11.71 1.59
N LEU A 423 -10.38 12.39 0.54
CA LEU A 423 -11.66 12.13 -0.10
C LEU A 423 -11.42 11.24 -1.32
N THR A 424 -11.97 10.02 -1.27
CA THR A 424 -11.91 9.02 -2.33
C THR A 424 -13.31 8.80 -2.89
N ILE A 425 -13.47 8.83 -4.20
CA ILE A 425 -14.74 8.51 -4.87
C ILE A 425 -14.44 7.41 -5.87
N GLY A 426 -15.01 6.22 -5.66
CA GLY A 426 -14.82 5.04 -6.50
C GLY A 426 -16.14 4.59 -7.11
N CYS A 427 -16.16 4.32 -8.41
CA CYS A 427 -17.38 4.06 -9.17
C CYS A 427 -17.26 2.82 -10.05
N SER A 428 -18.09 1.82 -9.77
CA SER A 428 -18.21 0.55 -10.49
C SER A 428 -19.27 0.66 -11.58
N LEU A 429 -18.84 0.51 -12.84
CA LEU A 429 -19.73 0.45 -14.00
C LEU A 429 -20.46 -0.89 -14.11
N ALA A 430 -19.84 -1.98 -13.65
CA ALA A 430 -20.45 -3.31 -13.65
C ALA A 430 -21.66 -3.39 -12.71
N GLU A 431 -21.63 -2.64 -11.61
CA GLU A 431 -22.71 -2.59 -10.61
C GLU A 431 -23.59 -1.34 -10.74
N ALA A 432 -23.26 -0.45 -11.69
CA ALA A 432 -23.87 0.87 -11.85
C ALA A 432 -23.94 1.67 -10.54
N GLU A 433 -22.89 1.56 -9.71
CA GLU A 433 -22.84 2.08 -8.36
C GLU A 433 -21.57 2.92 -8.13
N CYS A 434 -21.71 4.02 -7.40
CA CYS A 434 -20.62 4.87 -6.94
C CYS A 434 -20.60 4.91 -5.43
N THR A 435 -19.42 4.72 -4.85
CA THR A 435 -19.15 4.88 -3.44
C THR A 435 -18.25 6.09 -3.24
N ALA A 436 -18.77 7.10 -2.52
CA ALA A 436 -17.97 8.21 -2.03
C ALA A 436 -17.54 7.92 -0.59
N ARG A 437 -16.24 7.93 -0.35
CA ARG A 437 -15.58 7.59 0.90
C ARG A 437 -14.71 8.76 1.39
N LEU A 438 -14.96 9.25 2.60
CA LEU A 438 -14.14 10.28 3.26
C LEU A 438 -13.31 9.65 4.38
N SER A 439 -12.02 9.43 4.16
CA SER A 439 -11.11 8.74 5.09
C SER A 439 -10.15 9.70 5.80
N VAL A 440 -9.89 9.50 7.09
CA VAL A 440 -8.81 10.21 7.82
C VAL A 440 -7.44 9.69 7.35
N VAL A 441 -6.53 10.57 6.94
CA VAL A 441 -5.13 10.20 6.68
C VAL A 441 -4.31 10.47 7.93
N PHE A 442 -4.01 9.42 8.68
CA PHE A 442 -3.10 9.52 9.82
C PHE A 442 -1.69 9.81 9.31
N ARG A 443 -1.23 11.05 9.52
CA ARG A 443 0.18 11.39 9.34
C ARG A 443 0.90 11.03 10.63
N ALA A 444 2.00 10.29 10.51
CA ALA A 444 2.93 10.15 11.62
C ALA A 444 3.41 11.56 12.01
N VAL A 445 3.25 11.95 13.28
CA VAL A 445 3.90 13.16 13.78
C VAL A 445 5.27 12.74 14.25
N ASN A 446 6.25 13.10 13.44
CA ASN A 446 7.53 13.55 13.93
C ASN A 446 7.66 14.99 13.53
#